data_AF-H8Z7Y2-F1
#
_entry.id   AF-H8Z7Y2-F1
#
_cell.length_a   1.000
_cell.length_b   1.000
_cell.length_c   1.000
_cell.angle_alpha   90.00
_cell.angle_beta   90.00
_cell.angle_gamma   90.00
#
_symmetry.space_group_name_H-M   'P 1'
#
loop_
_entity.id
_entity.type
_entity.pdbx_description
1 polymer ?
#
loop_
_entity_poly.entity_id
_entity_poly.type
_entity_poly.pdbx_seq_one_letter_code
_entity_poly.pdbx_strand_id
1 'polypeptide(L)'
;MFRISAQNRPFMLALAASLLVLQPTAFATEAPPAPTRISLSCVEQPTRQVSFDGQGQVSYTEVAAENQEPITLTIIKTSPGEAYNIEPARIESSAAWLNRAEAVWSRETQVDADNGRLRIDLSNNQLYITEAEADGNAHFRRFHCEPVVADEATGTTAQ
;
A
#
# COMPACT_ATOMS: atom_id res chain seq x y z
N MET A 1 79.02 11.46 -53.41
CA MET A 1 79.03 9.99 -53.58
C MET A 1 78.27 9.41 -52.40
N PHE A 2 76.97 9.16 -52.56
CA PHE A 2 76.07 8.73 -51.47
C PHE A 2 75.63 7.29 -51.72
N ARG A 3 75.89 6.40 -50.76
CA ARG A 3 75.41 5.01 -50.75
C ARG A 3 74.12 4.94 -49.94
N ILE A 4 73.02 4.57 -50.57
CA ILE A 4 71.73 4.30 -49.91
C ILE A 4 71.63 2.78 -49.73
N SER A 5 71.72 2.32 -48.48
CA SER A 5 71.45 0.92 -48.09
C SER A 5 69.95 0.72 -47.91
N ALA A 6 69.35 -0.16 -48.70
CA ALA A 6 67.99 -0.64 -48.52
C ALA A 6 67.95 -1.76 -47.49
N GLN A 7 67.19 -1.59 -46.40
CA GLN A 7 66.98 -2.62 -45.39
C GLN A 7 65.53 -3.11 -45.47
N ASN A 8 65.39 -4.33 -46.00
CA ASN A 8 64.16 -5.06 -46.21
C ASN A 8 63.70 -5.63 -44.85
N ARG A 9 62.53 -5.22 -44.33
CA ARG A 9 61.92 -5.82 -43.13
C ARG A 9 60.65 -6.59 -43.54
N PRO A 10 60.52 -7.88 -43.19
CA PRO A 10 59.29 -8.61 -43.43
C PRO A 10 58.19 -8.11 -42.48
N PHE A 11 57.07 -7.74 -43.08
CA PHE A 11 55.83 -7.36 -42.44
C PHE A 11 55.15 -8.65 -41.94
N MET A 12 55.15 -8.90 -40.63
CA MET A 12 54.29 -9.94 -40.04
C MET A 12 52.91 -9.34 -39.77
N LEU A 13 51.92 -9.73 -40.58
CA LEU A 13 50.50 -9.53 -40.31
C LEU A 13 50.05 -10.54 -39.24
N ALA A 14 49.83 -10.06 -38.02
CA ALA A 14 49.08 -10.81 -37.02
C ALA A 14 47.59 -10.61 -37.28
N LEU A 15 46.89 -11.65 -37.77
CA LEU A 15 45.43 -11.69 -37.79
C LEU A 15 44.93 -11.84 -36.35
N ALA A 16 44.40 -10.77 -35.77
CA ALA A 16 43.59 -10.84 -34.56
C ALA A 16 42.16 -11.24 -34.96
N ALA A 17 41.84 -12.53 -34.80
CA ALA A 17 40.48 -13.03 -34.93
C ALA A 17 39.67 -12.61 -33.68
N SER A 18 38.96 -11.49 -33.77
CA SER A 18 38.00 -11.06 -32.75
C SER A 18 36.77 -11.97 -32.78
N LEU A 19 36.71 -12.93 -31.84
CA LEU A 19 35.51 -13.68 -31.49
C LEU A 19 34.47 -12.70 -30.91
N LEU A 20 33.46 -12.37 -31.70
CA LEU A 20 32.27 -11.67 -31.24
C LEU A 20 31.45 -12.65 -30.37
N VAL A 21 31.64 -12.59 -29.06
CA VAL A 21 30.80 -13.34 -28.11
C VAL A 21 29.43 -12.66 -28.11
N LEU A 22 28.44 -13.26 -28.78
CA LEU A 22 27.03 -12.91 -28.56
C LEU A 22 26.71 -13.27 -27.12
N GLN A 23 26.78 -12.28 -26.23
CA GLN A 23 26.25 -12.44 -24.88
C GLN A 23 24.73 -12.54 -25.01
N PRO A 24 24.10 -13.60 -24.46
CA PRO A 24 22.66 -13.64 -24.36
C PRO A 24 22.25 -12.42 -23.52
N THR A 25 21.55 -11.47 -24.14
CA THR A 25 20.80 -10.46 -23.39
C THR A 25 19.75 -11.22 -22.59
N ALA A 26 20.10 -11.56 -21.35
CA ALA A 26 19.14 -11.91 -20.34
C ALA A 26 18.24 -10.68 -20.20
N PHE A 27 17.06 -10.73 -20.81
CA PHE A 27 15.97 -9.86 -20.40
C PHE A 27 15.72 -10.24 -18.94
N ALA A 28 16.24 -9.42 -18.04
CA ALA A 28 15.80 -9.46 -16.66
C ALA A 28 14.31 -9.13 -16.72
N THR A 29 13.48 -10.16 -16.59
CA THR A 29 12.05 -10.00 -16.32
C THR A 29 11.99 -9.31 -14.97
N GLU A 30 11.86 -7.98 -14.99
CA GLU A 30 11.70 -7.18 -13.78
C GLU A 30 10.47 -7.73 -13.06
N ALA A 31 10.68 -8.27 -11.86
CA ALA A 31 9.58 -8.79 -11.07
C ALA A 31 8.59 -7.64 -10.84
N PRO A 32 7.28 -7.88 -10.97
CA PRO A 32 6.31 -6.82 -10.73
C PRO A 32 6.53 -6.22 -9.33
N PRO A 33 6.38 -4.89 -9.18
CA PRO A 33 6.61 -4.24 -7.90
C PRO A 33 5.73 -4.87 -6.82
N ALA A 34 6.31 -5.09 -5.65
CA ALA A 34 5.59 -5.65 -4.51
C ALA A 34 4.43 -4.73 -4.11
N PRO A 35 3.29 -5.29 -3.67
CA PRO A 35 2.16 -4.49 -3.23
C PRO A 35 2.54 -3.65 -1.99
N THR A 36 2.13 -2.39 -1.98
CA THR A 36 2.25 -1.53 -0.78
C THR A 36 1.32 -2.05 0.31
N ARG A 37 1.84 -2.18 1.53
CA ARG A 37 1.08 -2.63 2.71
C ARG A 37 1.28 -1.64 3.85
N ILE A 38 0.19 -1.23 4.50
CA ILE A 38 0.21 -0.42 5.73
C ILE A 38 -0.55 -1.16 6.81
N SER A 39 0.07 -1.31 7.98
CA SER A 39 -0.56 -1.91 9.15
C SER A 39 -0.86 -0.84 10.19
N LEU A 40 -2.07 -0.84 10.73
CA LEU A 40 -2.56 0.10 11.73
C LEU A 40 -3.13 -0.68 12.93
N SER A 41 -2.93 -0.16 14.14
CA SER A 41 -3.62 -0.57 15.36
C SER A 41 -4.65 0.51 15.70
N CYS A 42 -5.93 0.18 15.74
CA CYS A 42 -7.00 1.15 15.90
C CYS A 42 -7.84 0.89 17.15
N VAL A 43 -8.10 1.94 17.93
CA VAL A 43 -8.92 1.91 19.14
C VAL A 43 -10.20 2.70 18.90
N GLU A 44 -11.35 2.05 19.10
CA GLU A 44 -12.65 2.71 18.97
C GLU A 44 -12.80 3.81 20.02
N GLN A 45 -13.31 4.95 19.60
CA GLN A 45 -13.59 6.09 20.44
C GLN A 45 -15.09 6.14 20.77
N PRO A 46 -15.50 6.69 21.93
CA PRO A 46 -16.90 7.05 22.15
C PRO A 46 -17.42 7.96 21.03
N THR A 47 -18.67 7.75 20.62
CA THR A 47 -19.26 8.43 19.46
C THR A 47 -20.66 8.97 19.77
N ARG A 48 -21.31 9.51 18.74
CA ARG A 48 -22.69 9.95 18.81
C ARG A 48 -23.53 9.10 17.87
N GLN A 49 -24.58 8.50 18.41
CA GLN A 49 -25.68 7.95 17.63
C GLN A 49 -26.62 9.10 17.24
N VAL A 50 -27.10 9.06 16.01
CA VAL A 50 -28.06 10.01 15.47
C VAL A 50 -29.37 9.28 15.24
N SER A 51 -30.45 9.81 15.83
CA SER A 51 -31.80 9.26 15.65
C SER A 51 -32.70 10.30 15.01
N PHE A 52 -33.55 9.83 14.09
CA PHE A 52 -34.54 10.66 13.41
C PHE A 52 -35.93 10.23 13.89
N ASP A 53 -36.71 11.16 14.42
CA ASP A 53 -38.09 10.85 14.81
C ASP A 53 -39.06 10.90 13.62
N GLY A 54 -40.30 10.45 13.85
CA GLY A 54 -41.36 10.46 12.84
C GLY A 54 -41.80 11.87 12.37
N GLN A 55 -41.26 12.94 12.96
CA GLN A 55 -41.46 14.33 12.56
C GLN A 55 -40.22 14.91 11.86
N GLY A 56 -39.16 14.11 11.68
CA GLY A 56 -37.90 14.54 11.08
C GLY A 56 -36.99 15.33 12.02
N GLN A 57 -37.25 15.34 13.34
CA GLN A 57 -36.33 15.92 14.30
C GLN A 57 -35.13 15.00 14.54
N VAL A 58 -33.96 15.60 14.72
CA VAL A 58 -32.70 14.89 14.95
C VAL A 58 -32.34 14.95 16.44
N SER A 59 -32.11 13.80 17.04
CA SER A 59 -31.56 13.68 18.40
C SER A 59 -30.18 13.02 18.37
N TYR A 60 -29.38 13.33 19.39
CA TYR A 60 -28.01 12.84 19.52
C TYR A 60 -27.85 12.19 20.89
N THR A 61 -27.32 10.97 20.91
CA THR A 61 -27.00 10.26 22.14
C THR A 61 -25.54 9.83 22.11
N GLU A 62 -24.81 10.04 23.20
CA GLU A 62 -23.44 9.55 23.31
C GLU A 62 -23.45 8.03 23.55
N VAL A 63 -22.63 7.32 22.79
CA VAL A 63 -22.51 5.86 22.87
C VAL A 63 -21.05 5.52 23.15
N ALA A 64 -20.84 4.59 24.08
CA ALA A 64 -19.51 4.09 24.39
C ALA A 64 -18.93 3.32 23.19
N ALA A 65 -17.60 3.18 23.16
CA ALA A 65 -16.95 2.31 22.19
C ALA A 65 -17.50 0.87 22.28
N GLU A 66 -17.91 0.31 21.15
CA GLU A 66 -18.41 -1.05 21.06
C GLU A 66 -17.26 -2.06 21.19
N ASN A 67 -16.13 -1.78 20.55
CA ASN A 67 -14.90 -2.53 20.65
C ASN A 67 -14.00 -1.99 21.77
N GLN A 68 -13.76 -2.81 22.80
CA GLN A 68 -12.89 -2.45 23.92
C GLN A 68 -11.41 -2.78 23.68
N GLU A 69 -11.13 -3.68 22.72
CA GLU A 69 -9.77 -4.07 22.36
C GLU A 69 -9.35 -3.39 21.04
N PRO A 70 -8.05 -3.04 20.90
CA PRO A 70 -7.53 -2.55 19.64
C PRO A 70 -7.73 -3.56 18.50
N ILE A 71 -8.15 -3.05 17.34
CA ILE A 71 -8.24 -3.84 16.11
C ILE A 71 -7.02 -3.59 15.24
N THR A 72 -6.47 -4.63 14.65
CA THR A 72 -5.40 -4.49 13.65
C THR A 72 -6.04 -4.38 12.27
N LEU A 73 -5.58 -3.43 11.47
CA LEU A 73 -5.96 -3.25 10.07
C LEU A 73 -4.73 -3.31 9.19
N THR A 74 -4.77 -4.13 8.15
CA THR A 74 -3.76 -4.15 7.08
C THR A 74 -4.42 -3.71 5.79
N ILE A 75 -3.94 -2.60 5.24
CA ILE A 75 -4.38 -2.03 3.98
C ILE A 75 -3.38 -2.42 2.92
N ILE A 76 -3.85 -3.01 1.82
CA ILE A 76 -2.98 -3.56 0.77
C ILE A 76 -3.39 -2.94 -0.57
N LYS A 77 -2.47 -2.24 -1.23
CA LYS A 77 -2.63 -1.82 -2.64
C LYS A 77 -2.50 -3.04 -3.53
N THR A 78 -3.57 -3.41 -4.24
CA THR A 78 -3.65 -4.69 -4.96
C THR A 78 -3.10 -4.60 -6.39
N SER A 79 -3.03 -3.40 -6.95
CA SER A 79 -2.34 -3.15 -8.22
C SER A 79 -1.57 -1.85 -8.13
N PRO A 80 -0.23 -1.87 -8.19
CA PRO A 80 0.55 -0.67 -8.46
C PRO A 80 0.33 -0.29 -9.93
N GLY A 81 -0.78 0.38 -10.21
CA GLY A 81 -1.07 0.94 -11.53
C GLY A 81 -0.25 2.21 -11.78
N GLU A 82 -0.22 2.68 -13.03
CA GLU A 82 0.41 3.97 -13.39
C GLU A 82 -0.27 5.14 -12.66
N ALA A 83 0.25 5.58 -11.51
CA ALA A 83 -0.03 6.86 -10.85
C ALA A 83 -1.44 7.46 -11.09
N TYR A 84 -2.49 6.65 -10.93
CA TYR A 84 -3.85 7.15 -11.01
C TYR A 84 -4.22 7.71 -9.64
N ASN A 85 -5.03 8.76 -9.61
CA ASN A 85 -5.54 9.33 -8.37
C ASN A 85 -6.38 8.34 -7.53
N ILE A 86 -6.69 7.17 -8.09
CA ILE A 86 -7.58 6.14 -7.59
C ILE A 86 -6.94 4.78 -7.92
N GLU A 87 -6.59 3.99 -6.92
CA GLU A 87 -5.95 2.68 -7.02
C GLU A 87 -6.79 1.63 -6.28
N PRO A 88 -6.87 0.38 -6.79
CA PRO A 88 -7.58 -0.67 -6.08
C PRO A 88 -6.81 -1.11 -4.83
N ALA A 89 -7.54 -1.39 -3.77
CA ALA A 89 -7.01 -1.86 -2.50
C ALA A 89 -7.89 -2.96 -1.91
N ARG A 90 -7.38 -3.62 -0.86
CA ARG A 90 -8.14 -4.49 0.03
C ARG A 90 -7.79 -4.19 1.48
N ILE A 91 -8.71 -4.52 2.38
CA ILE A 91 -8.58 -4.31 3.83
C ILE A 91 -8.68 -5.68 4.51
N GLU A 92 -7.66 -6.03 5.27
CA GLU A 92 -7.63 -7.20 6.16
C GLU A 92 -7.65 -6.70 7.61
N SER A 93 -8.37 -7.38 8.49
CA SER A 93 -8.52 -6.98 9.89
C SER A 93 -8.55 -8.17 10.85
N SER A 94 -8.11 -7.93 12.09
CA SER A 94 -8.38 -8.86 13.20
C SER A 94 -9.89 -8.96 13.51
N ALA A 95 -10.65 -7.91 13.22
CA ALA A 95 -12.10 -7.90 13.31
C ALA A 95 -12.73 -8.32 11.97
N ALA A 96 -13.29 -9.53 11.90
CA ALA A 96 -13.77 -10.11 10.63
C ALA A 96 -14.79 -9.24 9.88
N TRP A 97 -15.61 -8.48 10.61
CA TRP A 97 -16.61 -7.56 10.05
C TRP A 97 -16.01 -6.34 9.33
N LEU A 98 -14.70 -6.09 9.48
CA LEU A 98 -13.96 -5.03 8.76
C LEU A 98 -13.20 -5.52 7.52
N ASN A 99 -13.17 -6.83 7.25
CA ASN A 99 -12.51 -7.36 6.07
C ASN A 99 -13.22 -6.88 4.79
N ARG A 100 -12.47 -6.35 3.83
CA ARG A 100 -12.97 -5.93 2.52
C ARG A 100 -12.06 -6.42 1.41
N ALA A 101 -12.62 -7.24 0.53
CA ALA A 101 -11.92 -7.69 -0.67
C ALA A 101 -11.73 -6.55 -1.69
N GLU A 102 -12.63 -5.57 -1.66
CA GLU A 102 -12.66 -4.42 -2.57
C GLU A 102 -12.68 -3.12 -1.77
N ALA A 103 -11.66 -2.30 -1.98
CA ALA A 103 -11.54 -0.95 -1.48
C ALA A 103 -10.84 -0.08 -2.53
N VAL A 104 -10.90 1.23 -2.34
CA VAL A 104 -10.30 2.21 -3.23
C VAL A 104 -9.35 3.07 -2.43
N TRP A 105 -8.09 3.09 -2.84
CA TRP A 105 -7.09 4.01 -2.34
C TRP A 105 -7.06 5.26 -3.22
N SER A 106 -7.29 6.44 -2.65
CA SER A 106 -7.26 7.70 -3.39
C SER A 106 -6.21 8.65 -2.84
N ARG A 107 -5.59 9.40 -3.75
CA ARG A 107 -4.69 10.54 -3.45
C ARG A 107 -3.63 10.25 -2.39
N GLU A 108 -3.14 9.02 -2.34
CA GLU A 108 -2.16 8.52 -1.36
C GLU A 108 -2.62 8.51 0.11
N THR A 109 -3.64 9.27 0.51
CA THR A 109 -3.98 9.50 1.92
C THR A 109 -5.33 8.95 2.35
N GLN A 110 -6.17 8.42 1.46
CA GLN A 110 -7.51 7.98 1.83
C GLN A 110 -7.81 6.60 1.24
N VAL A 111 -8.48 5.76 2.03
CA VAL A 111 -8.99 4.46 1.59
C VAL A 111 -10.48 4.39 1.88
N ASP A 112 -11.30 4.18 0.87
CA ASP A 112 -12.75 4.04 1.01
C ASP A 112 -13.19 2.62 0.62
N ALA A 113 -14.21 2.11 1.31
CA ALA A 113 -14.92 0.89 0.94
C ALA A 113 -16.43 1.06 1.15
N ASP A 114 -17.24 0.12 0.64
CA ASP A 114 -18.69 0.09 0.80
C ASP A 114 -19.37 1.41 0.39
N ASN A 115 -18.96 2.00 -0.74
CA ASN A 115 -19.44 3.31 -1.22
C ASN A 115 -19.22 4.46 -0.22
N GLY A 116 -18.09 4.44 0.50
CA GLY A 116 -17.70 5.48 1.46
C GLY A 116 -18.31 5.30 2.85
N ARG A 117 -19.01 4.19 3.10
CA ARG A 117 -19.48 3.84 4.45
C ARG A 117 -18.33 3.44 5.37
N LEU A 118 -17.23 2.94 4.82
CA LEU A 118 -15.98 2.74 5.53
C LEU A 118 -14.94 3.67 4.91
N ARG A 119 -14.30 4.51 5.72
CA ARG A 119 -13.22 5.40 5.30
C ARG A 119 -12.05 5.33 6.27
N ILE A 120 -10.84 5.22 5.74
CA ILE A 120 -9.60 5.36 6.47
C ILE A 120 -8.87 6.58 5.93
N ASP A 121 -8.62 7.57 6.78
CA ASP A 121 -7.80 8.72 6.49
C ASP A 121 -6.40 8.49 7.06
N LEU A 122 -5.44 8.27 6.16
CA LEU A 122 -4.04 7.99 6.46
C LEU A 122 -3.26 9.26 6.81
N SER A 123 -3.82 10.46 6.60
CA SER A 123 -3.15 11.71 6.96
C SER A 123 -3.24 11.99 8.47
N ASN A 124 -4.29 11.52 9.12
CA ASN A 124 -4.55 11.69 10.56
C ASN A 124 -4.77 10.37 11.31
N ASN A 125 -4.61 9.24 10.61
CA ASN A 125 -4.82 7.89 11.10
C ASN A 125 -6.18 7.73 11.79
N GLN A 126 -7.26 8.05 11.08
CA GLN A 126 -8.63 7.86 11.57
C GLN A 126 -9.38 6.87 10.69
N LEU A 127 -10.09 5.95 11.31
CA LEU A 127 -11.07 5.10 10.65
C LEU A 127 -12.48 5.56 11.04
N TYR A 128 -13.34 5.66 10.03
CA TYR A 128 -14.75 6.01 10.17
C TYR A 128 -15.61 4.91 9.55
N ILE A 129 -16.66 4.53 10.26
CA ILE A 129 -17.69 3.61 9.76
C ILE A 129 -19.06 4.27 9.93
N THR A 130 -19.87 4.20 8.89
CA THR A 130 -21.26 4.67 8.89
C THR A 130 -22.21 3.50 8.67
N GLU A 131 -23.08 3.28 9.64
CA GLU A 131 -24.09 2.23 9.64
C GLU A 131 -25.48 2.85 9.70
N ALA A 132 -26.32 2.51 8.73
CA ALA A 132 -27.73 2.87 8.75
C ALA A 132 -28.52 1.72 9.37
N GLU A 133 -29.38 2.05 10.33
CA GLU A 133 -30.27 1.10 10.99
C GLU A 133 -31.68 1.16 10.37
N ALA A 134 -32.45 0.09 10.55
CA ALA A 134 -33.76 -0.07 9.92
C ALA A 134 -34.83 0.86 10.49
N ASP A 135 -34.63 1.39 11.70
CA ASP A 135 -35.56 2.28 12.39
C ASP A 135 -35.30 3.77 12.10
N GLY A 136 -34.43 4.05 11.13
CA GLY A 136 -34.04 5.41 10.78
C GLY A 136 -32.91 5.97 11.63
N ASN A 137 -32.29 5.19 12.52
CA ASN A 137 -31.06 5.63 13.17
C ASN A 137 -29.85 5.50 12.22
N ALA A 138 -28.83 6.29 12.52
CA ALA A 138 -27.50 6.12 11.95
C ALA A 138 -26.45 6.06 13.07
N HIS A 139 -25.58 5.06 13.00
CA HIS A 139 -24.45 4.90 13.88
C HIS A 139 -23.17 5.32 13.15
N PHE A 140 -22.43 6.24 13.77
CA PHE A 140 -21.15 6.73 13.26
C PHE A 140 -20.06 6.27 14.22
N ARG A 141 -19.28 5.28 13.79
CA ARG A 141 -18.18 4.74 14.59
C ARG A 141 -16.88 5.41 14.16
N ARG A 142 -16.03 5.74 15.12
CA ARG A 142 -14.73 6.39 14.88
C ARG A 142 -13.66 5.66 15.66
N PHE A 143 -12.53 5.42 15.00
CA PHE A 143 -11.37 4.78 15.60
C PHE A 143 -10.16 5.68 15.41
N HIS A 144 -9.38 5.81 16.47
CA HIS A 144 -8.05 6.41 16.40
C HIS A 144 -7.05 5.30 16.11
N CYS A 145 -6.24 5.48 15.07
CA CYS A 145 -5.27 4.49 14.62
C CYS A 145 -3.83 4.96 14.81
N GLU A 146 -2.92 4.01 14.99
CA GLU A 146 -1.48 4.23 15.03
C GLU A 146 -0.79 3.24 14.07
N PRO A 147 0.24 3.67 13.32
CA PRO A 147 1.03 2.76 12.50
C PRO A 147 1.69 1.66 13.34
N VAL A 148 1.54 0.41 12.90
CA VAL A 148 2.30 -0.70 13.46
C VAL A 148 3.66 -0.70 12.78
N VAL A 149 4.66 -0.12 13.46
CA VAL A 149 6.05 -0.21 13.01
C VAL A 149 6.44 -1.68 13.09
N ALA A 150 6.74 -2.29 11.94
CA ALA A 150 7.35 -3.61 11.95
C ALA A 150 8.70 -3.46 12.64
N ASP A 151 8.82 -4.01 13.85
CA ASP A 151 10.13 -4.14 14.51
C ASP A 151 11.06 -4.80 13.48
N GLU A 152 12.06 -4.04 13.02
CA GLU A 152 13.07 -4.56 12.12
C GLU A 152 13.63 -5.80 12.79
N ALA A 153 13.34 -6.96 12.20
CA ALA A 153 13.82 -8.24 12.68
C ALA A 153 15.34 -8.11 12.80
N THR A 154 15.81 -8.01 14.04
CA THR A 154 17.22 -7.86 14.36
C THR A 154 17.88 -9.14 13.86
N GLY A 155 18.55 -9.02 12.71
CA GLY A 155 19.29 -10.09 12.07
C GLY A 155 20.38 -10.56 13.02
N THR A 156 20.06 -11.56 13.85
CA THR A 156 21.04 -12.32 14.60
C THR A 156 21.77 -13.20 13.58
N THR A 157 22.78 -12.61 12.97
CA THR A 157 23.80 -13.36 12.25
C THR A 157 24.71 -13.94 13.33
N ALA A 158 24.46 -15.19 13.72
CA ALA A 158 25.40 -15.93 14.54
C ALA A 158 26.68 -16.12 13.71
N GLN A 159 27.80 -15.59 14.22
CA GLN A 159 29.16 -15.92 13.78
C GLN A 159 29.63 -17.21 14.44
#